data_AF-A0ABD6RKW9-F1
#
_entry.id   AF-A0ABD6RKW9-F1
#
_cell.length_a   1.000
_cell.length_b   1.000
_cell.length_c   1.000
_cell.angle_alpha   90.00
_cell.angle_beta   90.00
_cell.angle_gamma   90.00
#
_symmetry.space_group_name_H-M   'P 1'
#
loop_
_entity.id
_entity.type
_entity.pdbx_description
1 polymer ?
#
loop_
_entity_poly.entity_id
_entity_poly.type
_entity_poly.pdbx_seq_one_letter_code
_entity_poly.pdbx_strand_id
1 'polypeptide(L)'
;GQAVELSFTAKIKAGADLTPYLTDRGFTVPNTASYDANIPNRPGLHKDSNKVPVIVPKEPEPEITKKINRTLDHLDVEYDSPYMYNVNTALPKDIDKYREFIVTDKLESVLAIADTPVAYVDGRDANGALETSVEGNTVTVKVKD
;
A
#
# COMPACT_ATOMS: atom_id res chain seq x y z
N GLY A 1 13.60 -42.32 -26.31
CA GLY A 1 13.72 -41.97 -24.88
C GLY A 1 12.35 -42.01 -24.23
N GLN A 2 12.30 -42.06 -22.90
CA GLN A 2 11.06 -41.87 -22.14
C GLN A 2 11.00 -40.44 -21.61
N ALA A 3 9.79 -39.88 -21.51
CA ALA A 3 9.59 -38.57 -20.92
C ALA A 3 9.66 -38.67 -19.38
N VAL A 4 10.25 -37.66 -18.75
CA VAL A 4 10.25 -37.48 -17.30
C VAL A 4 9.51 -36.18 -17.01
N GLU A 5 8.56 -36.23 -16.09
CA GLU A 5 7.83 -35.06 -15.59
C GLU A 5 8.14 -34.87 -14.11
N LEU A 6 8.40 -33.61 -13.72
CA LEU A 6 8.59 -33.21 -12.33
C LEU A 6 7.49 -32.21 -11.96
N SER A 7 6.69 -32.55 -10.96
CA SER A 7 5.58 -31.71 -10.47
C SER A 7 5.76 -31.42 -8.99
N PHE A 8 5.64 -30.16 -8.59
CA PHE A 8 5.70 -29.72 -7.19
C PHE A 8 4.89 -28.44 -6.99
N THR A 9 4.52 -28.16 -5.74
CA THR A 9 3.81 -26.93 -5.35
C THR A 9 4.76 -25.96 -4.68
N ALA A 10 4.61 -24.66 -4.97
CA ALA A 10 5.35 -23.57 -4.34
C ALA A 10 4.40 -22.42 -3.98
N LYS A 11 4.82 -21.59 -3.01
CA LYS A 11 4.15 -20.33 -2.65
C LYS A 11 5.18 -19.29 -2.25
N ILE A 12 4.82 -18.01 -2.34
CA ILE A 12 5.60 -16.93 -1.71
C ILE A 12 5.65 -17.19 -0.19
N LYS A 13 6.84 -17.06 0.41
CA LYS A 13 7.01 -17.24 1.85
C LYS A 13 6.29 -16.11 2.59
N ALA A 14 5.64 -16.42 3.71
CA ALA A 14 5.04 -15.41 4.58
C ALA A 14 6.14 -14.44 5.06
N GLY A 15 5.87 -13.14 4.98
CA GLY A 15 6.83 -12.09 5.37
C GLY A 15 8.05 -11.94 4.46
N ALA A 16 8.07 -12.54 3.26
CA ALA A 16 9.15 -12.31 2.31
C ALA A 16 9.17 -10.84 1.85
N ASP A 17 10.35 -10.21 1.91
CA ASP A 17 10.56 -8.92 1.27
C ASP A 17 10.63 -9.10 -0.24
N LEU A 18 9.59 -8.61 -0.94
CA LEU A 18 9.51 -8.65 -2.39
C LEU A 18 10.02 -7.39 -3.06
N THR A 19 10.49 -6.39 -2.31
CA THR A 19 11.01 -5.12 -2.84
C THR A 19 11.98 -5.29 -4.01
N PRO A 20 12.93 -6.26 -4.00
CA PRO A 20 13.84 -6.48 -5.13
C PRO A 20 13.16 -6.94 -6.44
N TYR A 21 11.91 -7.40 -6.36
CA TYR A 21 11.12 -7.92 -7.48
C TYR A 21 10.05 -6.95 -7.97
N LEU A 22 10.03 -5.70 -7.49
CA LEU A 22 9.05 -4.70 -7.89
C LEU A 22 9.18 -4.34 -9.38
N THR A 23 8.04 -4.32 -10.07
CA THR A 23 7.88 -3.94 -11.48
C THR A 23 6.59 -3.14 -11.65
N ASP A 24 6.33 -2.60 -12.84
CA ASP A 24 5.08 -1.88 -13.14
C ASP A 24 3.81 -2.72 -12.94
N ARG A 25 3.93 -4.06 -12.97
CA ARG A 25 2.81 -5.00 -12.78
C ARG A 25 2.65 -5.48 -11.33
N GLY A 26 3.38 -4.89 -10.39
CA GLY A 26 3.55 -5.41 -9.02
C GLY A 26 4.84 -6.21 -8.88
N PHE A 27 4.89 -7.13 -7.91
CA PHE A 27 6.09 -7.95 -7.69
C PHE A 27 6.15 -9.13 -8.66
N THR A 28 7.21 -9.22 -9.45
CA THR A 28 7.40 -10.29 -10.46
C THR A 28 8.57 -11.18 -10.05
N VAL A 29 8.27 -12.36 -9.49
CA VAL A 29 9.27 -13.30 -8.96
C VAL A 29 9.58 -14.38 -10.01
N PRO A 30 10.81 -14.43 -10.56
CA PRO A 30 11.18 -15.38 -11.61
C PRO A 30 11.43 -16.81 -11.09
N ASN A 31 11.12 -17.82 -11.90
CA ASN A 31 11.58 -19.19 -11.69
C ASN A 31 12.14 -19.79 -12.98
N THR A 32 13.19 -20.61 -12.87
CA THR A 32 13.79 -21.40 -13.95
C THR A 32 14.11 -22.81 -13.44
N ALA A 33 14.34 -23.75 -14.34
CA ALA A 33 14.87 -25.08 -14.05
C ALA A 33 16.07 -25.32 -14.97
N SER A 34 16.91 -26.30 -14.63
CA SER A 34 18.00 -26.73 -15.49
C SER A 34 18.25 -28.23 -15.33
N TYR A 35 18.98 -28.81 -16.29
CA TYR A 35 19.49 -30.17 -16.17
C TYR A 35 20.97 -30.23 -16.55
N ASP A 36 21.68 -31.15 -15.91
CA ASP A 36 23.04 -31.54 -16.23
C ASP A 36 23.06 -33.00 -16.71
N ALA A 37 23.80 -33.27 -17.78
CA ALA A 37 23.93 -34.60 -18.34
C ALA A 37 25.36 -34.87 -18.80
N ASN A 38 25.86 -36.06 -18.47
CA ASN A 38 27.11 -36.59 -19.01
C ASN A 38 26.78 -37.65 -20.06
N ILE A 39 26.79 -37.27 -21.33
CA ILE A 39 26.60 -38.22 -22.43
C ILE A 39 27.97 -38.57 -23.07
N PRO A 40 28.14 -39.77 -23.66
CA PRO A 40 29.45 -40.29 -24.06
C PRO A 40 30.35 -39.35 -24.88
N ASN A 41 29.75 -38.47 -25.69
CA ASN A 41 30.47 -37.51 -26.54
C ASN A 41 30.29 -36.04 -26.11
N ARG A 42 29.58 -35.78 -25.01
CA ARG A 42 29.42 -34.46 -24.38
C ARG A 42 29.29 -34.61 -22.87
N PRO A 43 30.41 -34.81 -22.16
CA PRO A 43 30.44 -34.63 -20.72
C PRO A 43 30.17 -33.15 -20.38
N GLY A 44 29.46 -32.89 -19.28
CA GLY A 44 29.15 -31.55 -18.80
C GLY A 44 28.08 -30.81 -19.60
N LEU A 45 27.15 -31.50 -20.25
CA LEU A 45 26.04 -30.83 -20.94
C LEU A 45 25.10 -30.22 -19.91
N HIS A 46 25.04 -28.89 -19.90
CA HIS A 46 24.08 -28.11 -19.11
C HIS A 46 23.03 -27.47 -20.04
N LYS A 47 21.78 -27.44 -19.61
CA LYS A 47 20.75 -26.60 -20.25
C LYS A 47 19.78 -26.02 -19.24
N ASP A 48 19.44 -24.76 -19.45
CA ASP A 48 18.38 -24.06 -18.74
C ASP A 48 17.02 -24.18 -19.45
N SER A 49 15.96 -24.08 -18.67
CA SER A 49 14.59 -23.89 -19.14
C SER A 49 14.34 -22.42 -19.50
N ASN A 50 13.17 -22.15 -20.07
CA ASN A 50 12.62 -20.80 -20.08
C ASN A 50 12.33 -20.32 -18.64
N LYS A 51 12.30 -18.99 -18.46
CA LYS A 51 11.89 -18.33 -17.23
C LYS A 51 10.37 -18.19 -17.16
N VAL A 52 9.79 -18.60 -16.04
CA VAL A 52 8.36 -18.50 -15.74
C VAL A 52 8.19 -17.70 -14.44
N PRO A 53 7.71 -16.46 -14.48
CA PRO A 53 7.51 -15.67 -13.27
C PRO A 53 6.13 -15.86 -12.64
N VAL A 54 6.04 -15.65 -11.33
CA VAL A 54 4.79 -15.43 -10.59
C VAL A 54 4.63 -13.93 -10.33
N ILE A 55 3.41 -13.41 -10.48
CA ILE A 55 3.10 -11.99 -10.27
C ILE A 55 2.25 -11.85 -9.00
N VAL A 56 2.70 -11.01 -8.06
CA VAL A 56 1.88 -10.48 -6.97
C VAL A 56 1.42 -9.09 -7.39
N PRO A 57 0.11 -8.87 -7.63
CA PRO A 57 -0.38 -7.59 -8.14
C PRO A 57 -0.10 -6.46 -7.16
N LYS A 58 0.09 -5.24 -7.69
CA LYS A 58 0.18 -4.03 -6.86
C LYS A 58 -1.14 -3.83 -6.13
N GLU A 59 -1.08 -3.48 -4.85
CA GLU A 59 -2.27 -3.00 -4.14
C GLU A 59 -2.73 -1.67 -4.76
N PRO A 60 -4.04 -1.45 -4.92
CA PRO A 60 -4.54 -0.17 -5.42
C PRO A 60 -4.14 0.94 -4.45
N GLU A 61 -3.74 2.08 -5.01
CA GLU A 61 -3.48 3.27 -4.20
C GLU A 61 -4.79 3.74 -3.56
N PRO A 62 -4.77 4.12 -2.27
CA PRO A 62 -5.97 4.59 -1.62
C PRO A 62 -6.37 5.95 -2.19
N GLU A 63 -7.65 6.09 -2.54
CA GLU A 63 -8.21 7.38 -2.90
C GLU A 63 -8.37 8.26 -1.66
N ILE A 64 -8.31 9.58 -1.85
CA ILE A 64 -8.54 10.57 -0.81
C ILE A 64 -9.57 11.59 -1.30
N THR A 65 -10.53 11.91 -0.44
CA THR A 65 -11.60 12.87 -0.74
C THR A 65 -11.76 13.85 0.42
N LYS A 66 -12.21 15.07 0.12
CA LYS A 66 -12.50 16.10 1.12
C LYS A 66 -13.91 16.64 0.88
N LYS A 67 -14.68 16.80 1.94
CA LYS A 67 -16.01 17.41 1.93
C LYS A 67 -16.14 18.42 3.07
N ILE A 68 -17.13 19.30 2.97
CA ILE A 68 -17.59 20.17 4.03
C ILE A 68 -18.88 19.56 4.62
N ASN A 69 -18.99 19.52 5.94
CA ASN A 69 -20.16 18.98 6.64
C ASN A 69 -20.58 17.61 6.10
N ARG A 70 -19.59 16.75 5.86
CA ARG A 70 -19.65 15.36 5.35
C ARG A 70 -20.02 15.19 3.89
N THR A 71 -20.81 16.07 3.30
CA THR A 71 -21.39 15.83 1.95
C THR A 71 -21.18 16.95 0.96
N LEU A 72 -20.88 18.17 1.41
CA LEU A 72 -20.87 19.35 0.55
C LEU A 72 -19.50 19.53 -0.12
N ASP A 73 -19.53 19.94 -1.39
CA ASP A 73 -18.34 20.39 -2.14
C ASP A 73 -18.13 21.90 -2.04
N HIS A 74 -19.17 22.64 -1.62
CA HIS A 74 -19.18 24.09 -1.47
C HIS A 74 -20.08 24.46 -0.29
N LEU A 75 -19.72 25.54 0.41
CA LEU A 75 -20.51 26.09 1.51
C LEU A 75 -20.43 27.62 1.46
N ASP A 76 -21.59 28.27 1.32
CA ASP A 76 -21.72 29.70 1.62
C ASP A 76 -21.90 29.85 3.13
N VAL A 77 -21.05 30.65 3.77
CA VAL A 77 -21.05 30.81 5.23
C VAL A 77 -20.70 32.24 5.61
N GLU A 78 -21.29 32.72 6.69
CA GLU A 78 -20.95 34.01 7.29
C GLU A 78 -19.61 33.95 8.02
N TYR A 79 -19.01 35.12 8.26
CA TYR A 79 -17.82 35.22 9.12
C TYR A 79 -18.07 34.58 10.49
N ASP A 80 -17.06 33.87 11.01
CA ASP A 80 -17.06 33.22 12.33
C ASP A 80 -18.06 32.06 12.51
N SER A 81 -18.75 31.63 11.45
CA SER A 81 -19.64 30.47 11.50
C SER A 81 -18.85 29.16 11.40
N PRO A 82 -19.02 28.21 12.34
CA PRO A 82 -18.25 26.97 12.33
C PRO A 82 -18.77 26.00 11.26
N TYR A 83 -17.84 25.25 10.69
CA TYR A 83 -18.11 24.15 9.77
C TYR A 83 -17.01 23.09 9.91
N MET A 84 -17.26 21.89 9.41
CA MET A 84 -16.32 20.77 9.52
C MET A 84 -15.79 20.40 8.14
N TYR A 85 -14.47 20.28 8.02
CA TYR A 85 -13.87 19.53 6.91
C TYR A 85 -13.83 18.04 7.25
N ASN A 86 -14.16 17.21 6.28
CA ASN A 86 -14.11 15.75 6.38
C ASN A 86 -13.16 15.22 5.30
N VAL A 87 -12.00 14.74 5.73
CA VAL A 87 -11.02 14.09 4.86
C VAL A 87 -11.17 12.59 5.01
N ASN A 88 -11.50 11.90 3.92
CA ASN A 88 -11.76 10.47 3.92
C ASN A 88 -10.78 9.77 2.97
N THR A 89 -10.13 8.72 3.45
CA THR A 89 -9.27 7.84 2.66
C THR A 89 -9.37 6.41 3.19
N ALA A 90 -9.04 5.43 2.34
CA ALA A 90 -8.95 4.04 2.76
C ALA A 90 -7.55 3.74 3.31
N LEU A 91 -7.47 3.02 4.43
CA LEU A 91 -6.21 2.41 4.80
C LEU A 91 -5.89 1.29 3.80
N PRO A 92 -4.63 1.18 3.34
CA PRO A 92 -4.17 0.02 2.59
C PRO A 92 -4.48 -1.29 3.33
N LYS A 93 -4.69 -2.38 2.57
CA LYS A 93 -5.05 -3.67 3.17
C LYS A 93 -3.93 -4.21 4.04
N ASP A 94 -2.69 -4.08 3.57
CA ASP A 94 -1.51 -4.53 4.29
C ASP A 94 -0.71 -3.32 4.79
N ILE A 95 -1.28 -2.58 5.76
CA ILE A 95 -0.66 -1.37 6.32
C ILE A 95 0.75 -1.61 6.87
N ASP A 96 1.04 -2.82 7.37
CA ASP A 96 2.37 -3.22 7.87
C ASP A 96 3.46 -3.20 6.79
N LYS A 97 3.09 -3.21 5.51
CA LYS A 97 4.04 -3.06 4.39
C LYS A 97 4.41 -1.60 4.13
N TYR A 98 3.63 -0.66 4.63
CA TYR A 98 3.90 0.76 4.50
C TYR A 98 4.90 1.17 5.58
N ARG A 99 5.95 1.86 5.17
CA ARG A 99 6.88 2.48 6.15
C ARG A 99 6.19 3.55 6.97
N GLU A 100 5.23 4.24 6.36
CA GLU A 100 4.46 5.30 6.97
C GLU A 100 3.17 5.53 6.18
N PHE A 101 2.11 5.90 6.88
CA PHE A 101 0.88 6.39 6.28
C PHE A 101 0.45 7.66 7.00
N ILE A 102 0.55 8.80 6.31
CA ILE A 102 0.25 10.14 6.83
C ILE A 102 -0.76 10.83 5.94
N VAL A 103 -1.79 11.40 6.55
CA VAL A 103 -2.70 12.37 5.95
C VAL A 103 -2.40 13.74 6.54
N THR A 104 -2.14 14.74 5.68
CA THR A 104 -1.86 16.12 6.10
C THR A 104 -2.82 17.08 5.39
N ASP A 105 -3.39 18.00 6.16
CA ASP A 105 -4.25 19.07 5.65
C ASP A 105 -3.79 20.41 6.22
N LYS A 106 -3.26 21.27 5.36
CA LYS A 106 -2.86 22.63 5.73
C LYS A 106 -3.96 23.59 5.32
N LEU A 107 -4.59 24.22 6.30
CA LEU A 107 -5.57 25.26 6.06
C LEU A 107 -4.89 26.56 5.65
N GLU A 108 -5.56 27.33 4.80
CA GLU A 108 -5.17 28.70 4.48
C GLU A 108 -5.08 29.54 5.78
N SER A 109 -4.20 30.54 5.79
CA SER A 109 -3.90 31.30 7.01
C SER A 109 -5.07 32.12 7.56
N VAL A 110 -6.06 32.40 6.71
CA VAL A 110 -7.30 33.11 7.08
C VAL A 110 -8.36 32.20 7.71
N LEU A 111 -8.16 30.88 7.64
CA LEU A 111 -9.01 29.90 8.31
C LEU A 111 -8.39 29.50 9.64
N ALA A 112 -9.22 29.17 10.63
CA ALA A 112 -8.77 28.71 11.94
C ALA A 112 -9.30 27.31 12.23
N ILE A 113 -8.50 26.51 12.92
CA ILE A 113 -8.94 25.23 13.47
C ILE A 113 -9.72 25.55 14.75
N ALA A 114 -11.04 25.40 14.70
CA ALA A 114 -11.93 25.78 15.80
C ALA A 114 -11.93 24.76 16.96
N ASP A 115 -11.73 23.48 16.66
CA ASP A 115 -11.84 22.36 17.60
C ASP A 115 -10.68 21.36 17.44
N THR A 116 -10.48 20.52 18.45
CA THR A 116 -9.51 19.40 18.38
C THR A 116 -9.92 18.41 17.30
N PRO A 117 -9.10 18.18 16.25
CA PRO A 117 -9.41 17.20 15.22
C PRO A 117 -9.45 15.78 15.78
N VAL A 118 -10.36 14.95 15.26
CA VAL A 118 -10.52 13.55 15.65
C VAL A 118 -10.50 12.66 14.42
N ALA A 119 -9.78 11.54 14.51
CA ALA A 119 -9.70 10.54 13.46
C ALA A 119 -10.51 9.29 13.83
N TYR A 120 -11.19 8.71 12.85
CA TYR A 120 -12.02 7.52 13.03
C TYR A 120 -11.63 6.46 11.99
N VAL A 121 -11.69 5.20 12.39
CA VAL A 121 -11.60 4.04 11.49
C VAL A 121 -12.92 3.29 11.58
N ASP A 122 -13.59 3.10 10.45
CA ASP A 122 -14.92 2.49 10.37
C ASP A 122 -15.95 3.10 11.35
N GLY A 123 -15.88 4.42 11.54
CA GLY A 123 -16.76 5.17 12.43
C GLY A 123 -16.48 4.99 13.93
N ARG A 124 -15.39 4.30 14.30
CA ARG A 124 -14.94 4.13 15.70
C ARG A 124 -13.74 5.02 15.98
N ASP A 125 -13.65 5.52 17.20
CA ASP A 125 -12.48 6.28 17.66
C ASP A 125 -11.20 5.44 17.43
N ALA A 126 -10.22 6.05 16.78
CA ALA A 126 -9.00 5.41 16.35
C ALA A 126 -7.76 5.86 17.16
N ASN A 127 -7.92 6.55 18.30
CA ASN A 127 -6.80 7.02 19.15
C ASN A 127 -5.77 5.94 19.54
N GLY A 128 -6.14 4.66 19.52
CA GLY A 128 -5.22 3.54 19.77
C GLY A 128 -4.32 3.18 18.58
N ALA A 129 -4.76 3.45 17.35
CA ALA A 129 -4.09 3.05 16.10
C ALA A 129 -3.60 4.26 15.27
N LEU A 130 -4.20 5.43 15.47
CA LEU A 130 -3.85 6.68 14.81
C LEU A 130 -3.36 7.70 15.83
N GLU A 131 -2.47 8.56 15.39
CA GLU A 131 -2.04 9.76 16.09
C GLU A 131 -2.51 10.98 15.28
N THR A 132 -3.22 11.90 15.95
CA THR A 132 -3.67 13.16 15.36
C THR A 132 -2.94 14.31 16.03
N SER A 133 -2.36 15.21 15.24
CA SER A 133 -1.64 16.38 15.73
C SER A 133 -2.02 17.63 14.95
N VAL A 134 -1.84 18.79 15.61
CA VAL A 134 -2.03 20.11 15.02
C VAL A 134 -0.77 20.92 15.24
N GLU A 135 -0.19 21.42 14.15
CA GLU A 135 0.94 22.34 14.16
C GLU A 135 0.61 23.59 13.32
N GLY A 136 0.40 24.72 14.00
CA GLY A 136 -0.14 25.92 13.38
C GLY A 136 -1.51 25.66 12.75
N ASN A 137 -1.65 25.94 11.45
CA ASN A 137 -2.87 25.67 10.67
C ASN A 137 -2.84 24.32 9.94
N THR A 138 -1.98 23.39 10.36
CA THR A 138 -1.82 22.07 9.72
C THR A 138 -2.33 20.98 10.64
N VAL A 139 -3.25 20.16 10.15
CA VAL A 139 -3.71 18.93 10.80
C VAL A 139 -2.98 17.75 10.17
N THR A 140 -2.47 16.86 11.01
CA THR A 140 -1.83 15.61 10.57
C THR A 140 -2.46 14.42 11.26
N VAL A 141 -2.72 13.36 10.51
CA VAL A 141 -3.12 12.04 11.03
C VAL A 141 -2.13 11.00 10.53
N LYS A 142 -1.52 10.26 11.45
CA LYS A 142 -0.51 9.23 11.17
C LYS A 142 -0.94 7.89 11.75
N VAL A 143 -0.70 6.79 11.03
CA VAL A 143 -0.80 5.44 11.60
C VAL A 143 0.35 5.21 12.57
N LYS A 144 0.04 4.76 13.79
CA LYS A 144 1.05 4.43 14.81
C LYS A 144 1.79 3.15 14.44
N ASP A 145 3.08 3.13 14.81
CA ASP A 145 3.92 1.93 14.71
C ASP A 145 3.50 0.83 15.70
#